data_AF-A0A0M0LS25-F1
#
_entry.id   AF-A0A0M0LS25-F1
#
_cell.length_a   1.000
_cell.length_b   1.000
_cell.length_c   1.000
_cell.angle_alpha   90.00
_cell.angle_beta   90.00
_cell.angle_gamma   90.00
#
_symmetry.space_group_name_H-M   'P 1'
#
loop_
_entity.id
_entity.type
_entity.pdbx_description
1 polymer ?
#
loop_
_entity_poly.entity_id
_entity_poly.type
_entity_poly.pdbx_seq_one_letter_code
_entity_poly.pdbx_strand_id
1 'polypeptide(L)'
;MKELAKLALPESVCPYTETAKGEAICDGQDEALATNPLRFNVTAVDVMYDYTDMQRKLIDKQRVITLGMPFITNEYYFPCTWATERNYRCHSNWTCVPCPRDRAFANVGCCISSWRPFVSMRGEWHHRKGGKMILIGGHAIDVVGYTDTYTDEWGNKGGLIVRNSWSDGLETAHGSSGRGSHSAAYYMYDVSDADEALVCPNPQSPRSWTNCKNLEECRSPVTKVQALMARSPLELICIDNSAVVFHVCQKNQTYYMANLTEWDSDGLFVGCFIHSSGNYSLCAPPLLIDDLASVFTPVEILHYNDPDLCQFNFIPYATMEAIRTRFGSVVAADFEIE
;
A
#
# COMPACT_ATOMS: atom_id res chain seq x y z
N MET A 1 -11.13 18.49 -27.77
CA MET A 1 -10.46 18.75 -26.47
C MET A 1 -10.12 20.22 -26.19
N LYS A 2 -10.35 21.18 -27.12
CA LYS A 2 -9.97 22.60 -26.95
C LYS A 2 -10.64 23.37 -25.79
N GLU A 3 -11.69 22.84 -25.18
CA GLU A 3 -12.42 23.55 -24.09
C GLU A 3 -12.04 23.08 -22.68
N LEU A 4 -11.23 22.02 -22.51
CA LEU A 4 -10.79 21.55 -21.18
C LEU A 4 -10.06 22.64 -20.40
N ALA A 5 -9.36 23.50 -21.11
CA ALA A 5 -8.51 24.50 -20.53
C ALA A 5 -9.22 25.66 -19.84
N LYS A 6 -10.51 25.87 -20.12
CA LYS A 6 -11.31 26.87 -19.41
C LYS A 6 -11.89 26.31 -18.12
N LEU A 7 -11.85 24.99 -17.92
CA LEU A 7 -12.57 24.28 -16.86
C LEU A 7 -11.70 23.93 -15.64
N ALA A 8 -10.38 24.15 -15.71
CA ALA A 8 -9.48 23.90 -14.59
C ALA A 8 -9.48 25.09 -13.60
N LEU A 9 -9.78 24.80 -12.33
CA LEU A 9 -9.75 25.76 -11.22
C LEU A 9 -8.80 25.25 -10.13
N PRO A 10 -8.15 26.13 -9.38
CA PRO A 10 -7.34 25.71 -8.23
C PRO A 10 -8.23 25.14 -7.12
N GLU A 11 -7.68 24.23 -6.33
CA GLU A 11 -8.37 23.62 -5.19
C GLU A 11 -8.88 24.67 -4.18
N SER A 12 -8.18 25.79 -4.02
CA SER A 12 -8.61 26.89 -3.14
C SER A 12 -9.95 27.53 -3.54
N VAL A 13 -10.35 27.38 -4.81
CA VAL A 13 -11.65 27.82 -5.34
C VAL A 13 -12.66 26.67 -5.32
N CYS A 14 -12.19 25.47 -5.65
CA CYS A 14 -13.00 24.28 -5.76
C CYS A 14 -12.40 23.14 -4.93
N PRO A 15 -12.59 23.14 -3.60
CA PRO A 15 -11.99 22.13 -2.74
C PRO A 15 -12.52 20.76 -3.08
N TYR A 16 -11.65 19.75 -3.20
CA TYR A 16 -12.10 18.38 -3.38
C TYR A 16 -12.88 17.94 -2.14
N THR A 17 -13.99 17.22 -2.34
CA THR A 17 -14.73 16.63 -1.23
C THR A 17 -14.84 15.13 -1.48
N GLU A 18 -14.61 14.35 -0.43
CA GLU A 18 -14.59 12.87 -0.53
C GLU A 18 -15.99 12.24 -0.51
N THR A 19 -17.05 13.07 -0.47
CA THR A 19 -18.42 12.56 -0.45
C THR A 19 -18.97 12.54 -1.86
N ALA A 20 -19.57 11.41 -2.27
CA ALA A 20 -20.18 11.27 -3.60
C ALA A 20 -21.21 12.37 -3.95
N LYS A 21 -21.80 13.04 -2.94
CA LYS A 21 -22.71 14.18 -3.14
C LYS A 21 -21.97 15.50 -3.35
N GLY A 22 -20.81 15.68 -2.70
CA GLY A 22 -20.02 16.90 -2.78
C GLY A 22 -18.98 16.89 -3.89
N GLU A 23 -18.57 15.73 -4.41
CA GLU A 23 -17.58 15.63 -5.51
C GLU A 23 -17.98 16.42 -6.76
N ALA A 24 -19.29 16.58 -6.98
CA ALA A 24 -19.85 17.33 -8.09
C ALA A 24 -20.25 18.78 -7.73
N ILE A 25 -19.99 19.22 -6.50
CA ILE A 25 -20.39 20.54 -5.99
C ILE A 25 -19.17 21.44 -5.89
N CYS A 26 -19.26 22.59 -6.54
CA CYS A 26 -18.24 23.62 -6.53
C CYS A 26 -18.95 24.98 -6.48
N ASP A 27 -19.27 25.43 -5.27
CA ASP A 27 -20.01 26.68 -5.09
C ASP A 27 -19.18 27.86 -5.61
N GLY A 28 -19.77 28.68 -6.49
CA GLY A 28 -19.07 29.79 -7.13
C GLY A 28 -18.22 29.40 -8.35
N GLN A 29 -18.36 28.16 -8.86
CA GLN A 29 -17.63 27.68 -10.03
C GLN A 29 -17.81 28.60 -11.24
N ASP A 30 -19.05 28.97 -11.58
CA ASP A 30 -19.31 29.77 -12.78
C ASP A 30 -18.68 31.17 -12.69
N GLU A 31 -18.76 31.82 -11.53
CA GLU A 31 -18.12 33.12 -11.26
C GLU A 31 -16.60 33.02 -11.34
N ALA A 32 -16.02 31.94 -10.81
CA ALA A 32 -14.59 31.70 -10.86
C ALA A 32 -14.12 31.42 -12.29
N LEU A 33 -14.83 30.60 -13.06
CA LEU A 33 -14.52 30.32 -14.47
C LEU A 33 -14.55 31.59 -15.32
N ALA A 34 -15.49 32.50 -15.04
CA ALA A 34 -15.62 33.78 -15.75
C ALA A 34 -14.37 34.68 -15.61
N THR A 35 -13.69 34.61 -14.47
CA THR A 35 -12.49 35.42 -14.17
C THR A 35 -11.19 34.62 -14.19
N ASN A 36 -11.26 33.31 -14.45
CA ASN A 36 -10.11 32.41 -14.44
C ASN A 36 -9.04 32.87 -15.44
N PRO A 37 -7.82 33.24 -15.00
CA PRO A 37 -6.75 33.67 -15.88
C PRO A 37 -6.10 32.51 -16.64
N LEU A 38 -6.30 31.27 -16.20
CA LEU A 38 -5.73 30.09 -16.84
C LEU A 38 -6.40 29.86 -18.20
N ARG A 39 -5.57 29.83 -19.25
CA ARG A 39 -5.96 29.50 -20.62
C ARG A 39 -4.84 28.68 -21.24
N PHE A 40 -5.19 27.52 -21.76
CA PHE A 40 -4.30 26.68 -22.56
C PHE A 40 -5.11 26.02 -23.68
N ASN A 41 -4.49 25.35 -24.63
CA ASN A 41 -5.19 24.43 -25.53
C ASN A 41 -4.48 23.09 -25.51
N VAL A 42 -5.23 21.99 -25.41
CA VAL A 42 -4.67 20.67 -25.71
C VAL A 42 -4.52 20.54 -27.22
N THR A 43 -3.28 20.54 -27.71
CA THR A 43 -2.94 20.53 -29.15
C THR A 43 -2.75 19.12 -29.69
N ALA A 44 -2.18 18.22 -28.88
CA ALA A 44 -1.96 16.82 -29.21
C ALA A 44 -2.09 15.93 -27.98
N VAL A 45 -2.34 14.64 -28.22
CA VAL A 45 -2.32 13.58 -27.20
C VAL A 45 -1.51 12.43 -27.74
N ASP A 46 -0.43 12.10 -27.05
CA ASP A 46 0.40 10.94 -27.34
C ASP A 46 0.00 9.79 -26.43
N VAL A 47 -0.32 8.64 -27.03
CA VAL A 47 -0.79 7.44 -26.33
C VAL A 47 0.27 6.35 -26.41
N MET A 48 0.63 5.79 -25.27
CA MET A 48 1.68 4.78 -25.11
C MET A 48 1.12 3.52 -24.46
N TYR A 49 1.50 2.35 -24.98
CA TYR A 49 1.05 1.04 -24.48
C TYR A 49 2.17 0.19 -23.88
N ASP A 50 3.43 0.61 -24.08
CA ASP A 50 4.61 -0.08 -23.58
C ASP A 50 5.43 0.83 -22.66
N TYR A 51 6.03 0.22 -21.63
CA TYR A 51 6.81 0.99 -20.67
C TYR A 51 8.05 1.62 -21.32
N THR A 52 8.63 1.02 -22.37
CA THR A 52 9.79 1.59 -23.07
C THR A 52 9.46 2.94 -23.70
N ASP A 53 8.27 3.08 -24.28
CA ASP A 53 7.84 4.35 -24.86
C ASP A 53 7.50 5.38 -23.77
N MET A 54 6.93 4.92 -22.63
CA MET A 54 6.73 5.77 -21.46
C MET A 54 8.07 6.32 -20.93
N GLN A 55 9.11 5.49 -20.79
CA GLN A 55 10.45 5.91 -20.38
C GLN A 55 11.03 6.97 -21.32
N ARG A 56 11.00 6.71 -22.63
CA ARG A 56 11.48 7.68 -23.64
C ARG A 56 10.75 9.00 -23.53
N LYS A 57 9.44 8.95 -23.32
CA LYS A 57 8.60 10.14 -23.21
C LYS A 57 8.90 10.94 -21.94
N LEU A 58 9.12 10.27 -20.81
CA LEU A 58 9.57 10.92 -19.57
C LEU A 58 10.90 11.65 -19.75
N ILE A 59 11.85 11.04 -20.46
CA ILE A 59 13.16 11.64 -20.75
C ILE A 59 13.04 12.83 -21.70
N ASP A 60 12.28 12.68 -22.79
CA ASP A 60 12.12 13.70 -23.82
C ASP A 60 11.38 14.95 -23.31
N LYS A 61 10.28 14.74 -22.60
CA LYS A 61 9.39 15.83 -22.17
C LYS A 61 9.67 16.36 -20.76
N GLN A 62 10.40 15.60 -19.95
CA GLN A 62 10.71 15.94 -18.54
C GLN A 62 9.48 16.37 -17.73
N ARG A 63 8.36 15.68 -17.93
CA ARG A 63 7.08 15.92 -17.24
C ARG A 63 6.34 14.62 -17.00
N VAL A 64 5.36 14.68 -16.11
CA VAL A 64 4.52 13.54 -15.73
C VAL A 64 3.69 13.02 -16.90
N ILE A 65 3.41 11.73 -16.90
CA ILE A 65 2.55 11.06 -17.88
C ILE A 65 1.43 10.36 -17.11
N THR A 66 0.18 10.51 -17.54
CA THR A 66 -0.94 9.83 -16.88
C THR A 66 -1.02 8.38 -17.36
N LEU A 67 -1.12 7.43 -16.43
CA LEU A 67 -1.28 6.00 -16.67
C LEU A 67 -2.68 5.55 -16.22
N GLY A 68 -3.44 5.01 -17.16
CA GLY A 68 -4.64 4.22 -16.89
C GLY A 68 -4.31 2.73 -16.92
N MET A 69 -4.74 1.98 -15.91
CA MET A 69 -4.56 0.54 -15.88
C MET A 69 -5.72 -0.19 -15.19
N PRO A 70 -5.94 -1.48 -15.50
CA PRO A 70 -6.86 -2.30 -14.75
C PRO A 70 -6.50 -2.37 -13.26
N PHE A 71 -7.49 -2.16 -12.41
CA PHE A 71 -7.38 -2.37 -10.97
C PHE A 71 -7.76 -3.82 -10.65
N ILE A 72 -6.83 -4.57 -10.06
CA ILE A 72 -7.01 -5.99 -9.78
C ILE A 72 -6.94 -6.29 -8.27
N THR A 73 -7.40 -7.47 -7.90
CA THR A 73 -7.06 -8.09 -6.61
C THR A 73 -6.31 -9.39 -6.83
N ASN A 74 -5.44 -9.71 -5.86
CA ASN A 74 -4.75 -10.98 -5.73
C ASN A 74 -5.54 -11.89 -4.78
N GLU A 75 -5.70 -13.16 -5.15
CA GLU A 75 -6.25 -14.19 -4.26
C GLU A 75 -5.16 -14.67 -3.28
N TYR A 76 -5.46 -14.72 -1.99
CA TYR A 76 -4.63 -15.20 -0.88
C TYR A 76 -5.31 -16.35 -0.14
N TYR A 77 -4.51 -17.21 0.50
CA TYR A 77 -5.01 -18.37 1.25
C TYR A 77 -4.54 -18.32 2.69
N PHE A 78 -5.47 -18.24 3.64
CA PHE A 78 -5.15 -18.26 5.06
C PHE A 78 -5.32 -19.69 5.62
N PRO A 79 -4.34 -20.21 6.38
CA PRO A 79 -4.36 -21.59 6.85
C PRO A 79 -5.40 -21.77 7.96
N CYS A 80 -6.42 -22.60 7.72
CA CYS A 80 -7.42 -22.97 8.71
C CYS A 80 -6.97 -24.24 9.45
N THR A 81 -6.50 -24.07 10.68
CA THR A 81 -6.04 -25.15 11.56
C THR A 81 -6.71 -25.00 12.92
N TRP A 82 -6.62 -26.01 13.79
CA TRP A 82 -7.11 -25.89 15.17
C TRP A 82 -6.51 -24.69 15.93
N ALA A 83 -5.29 -24.27 15.57
CA ALA A 83 -4.62 -23.12 16.20
C ALA A 83 -5.16 -21.77 15.71
N THR A 84 -5.74 -21.73 14.51
CA THR A 84 -6.16 -20.50 13.83
C THR A 84 -7.66 -20.43 13.56
N GLU A 85 -8.40 -21.51 13.84
CA GLU A 85 -9.83 -21.65 13.53
C GLU A 85 -10.70 -20.61 14.21
N ARG A 86 -10.34 -20.23 15.44
CA ARG A 86 -11.02 -19.18 16.19
C ARG A 86 -10.76 -17.81 15.59
N ASN A 87 -9.52 -17.55 15.16
CA ASN A 87 -9.11 -16.26 14.63
C ASN A 87 -9.73 -15.99 13.26
N TYR A 88 -9.73 -16.99 12.37
CA TYR A 88 -10.36 -16.85 11.05
C TYR A 88 -11.82 -17.29 11.00
N ARG A 89 -12.38 -17.76 12.12
CA ARG A 89 -13.77 -18.25 12.23
C ARG A 89 -14.10 -19.34 11.21
N CYS A 90 -13.19 -20.28 11.00
CA CYS A 90 -13.29 -21.30 9.94
C CYS A 90 -13.69 -22.71 10.43
N HIS A 91 -14.40 -22.79 11.55
CA HIS A 91 -14.85 -24.04 12.19
C HIS A 91 -15.82 -24.90 11.36
N SER A 92 -16.44 -24.37 10.30
CA SER A 92 -17.45 -25.10 9.51
C SER A 92 -17.00 -25.25 8.06
N ASN A 93 -17.21 -26.44 7.49
CA ASN A 93 -16.76 -26.85 6.15
C ASN A 93 -17.13 -25.92 4.98
N TRP A 94 -18.04 -24.95 5.17
CA TRP A 94 -18.64 -24.15 4.10
C TRP A 94 -17.71 -23.10 3.48
N THR A 95 -16.64 -22.69 4.18
CA THR A 95 -15.65 -21.72 3.67
C THR A 95 -14.31 -22.37 3.31
N CYS A 96 -14.23 -23.70 3.39
CA CYS A 96 -13.00 -24.44 3.19
C CYS A 96 -12.68 -24.62 1.70
N VAL A 97 -11.49 -24.19 1.28
CA VAL A 97 -10.96 -24.44 -0.06
C VAL A 97 -9.62 -25.21 0.02
N PRO A 98 -9.22 -25.93 -1.05
CA PRO A 98 -7.90 -26.54 -1.12
C PRO A 98 -6.79 -25.51 -0.93
N CYS A 99 -5.81 -25.83 -0.09
CA CYS A 99 -4.64 -24.99 0.12
C CYS A 99 -3.65 -25.04 -1.05
N PRO A 100 -2.78 -24.02 -1.20
CA PRO A 100 -1.61 -24.09 -2.07
C PRO A 100 -0.74 -25.31 -1.77
N ARG A 101 0.05 -25.73 -2.77
CA ARG A 101 0.95 -26.90 -2.64
C ARG A 101 2.32 -26.55 -2.06
N ASP A 102 2.51 -25.28 -1.69
CA ASP A 102 3.77 -24.81 -1.13
C ASP A 102 4.05 -25.43 0.24
N ARG A 103 5.34 -25.47 0.61
CA ARG A 103 5.82 -26.17 1.82
C ARG A 103 5.12 -25.68 3.09
N ALA A 104 4.79 -24.38 3.17
CA ALA A 104 4.11 -23.79 4.32
C ALA A 104 2.72 -24.43 4.58
N PHE A 105 2.06 -24.91 3.53
CA PHE A 105 0.74 -25.53 3.57
C PHE A 105 0.76 -27.06 3.60
N ALA A 106 1.94 -27.70 3.63
CA ALA A 106 2.05 -29.17 3.48
C ALA A 106 1.21 -29.98 4.48
N ASN A 107 0.95 -29.43 5.67
CA ASN A 107 0.16 -30.05 6.74
C ASN A 107 -1.16 -29.30 7.02
N VAL A 108 -1.62 -28.47 6.09
CA VAL A 108 -2.84 -27.68 6.22
C VAL A 108 -3.91 -28.29 5.32
N GLY A 109 -4.90 -28.96 5.92
CA GLY A 109 -5.97 -29.62 5.17
C GLY A 109 -7.05 -28.69 4.62
N CYS A 110 -7.08 -27.43 5.08
CA CYS A 110 -8.13 -26.47 4.76
C CYS A 110 -7.60 -25.03 4.77
N CYS A 111 -7.96 -24.26 3.76
CA CYS A 111 -7.63 -22.83 3.68
C CYS A 111 -8.88 -21.99 3.47
N ILE A 112 -8.75 -20.70 3.78
CA ILE A 112 -9.75 -19.68 3.50
C ILE A 112 -9.19 -18.81 2.38
N SER A 113 -9.91 -18.70 1.28
CA SER A 113 -9.55 -17.77 0.21
C SER A 113 -10.02 -16.36 0.57
N SER A 114 -9.18 -15.37 0.30
CA SER A 114 -9.53 -13.96 0.44
C SER A 114 -8.85 -13.14 -0.66
N TRP A 115 -9.53 -12.10 -1.11
CA TRP A 115 -9.00 -11.22 -2.17
C TRP A 115 -8.46 -9.94 -1.55
N ARG A 116 -7.33 -9.49 -2.07
CA ARG A 116 -6.65 -8.27 -1.59
C ARG A 116 -6.21 -7.40 -2.73
N PRO A 117 -6.28 -6.07 -2.57
CA PRO A 117 -5.66 -5.17 -3.52
C PRO A 117 -4.21 -5.54 -3.75
N PHE A 118 -3.78 -5.32 -4.97
CA PHE A 118 -2.49 -5.72 -5.49
C PHE A 118 -1.41 -4.66 -5.22
N VAL A 119 -1.51 -3.99 -4.07
CA VAL A 119 -0.60 -2.93 -3.62
C VAL A 119 -0.30 -3.19 -2.15
N SER A 120 0.98 -3.26 -1.77
CA SER A 120 1.38 -3.53 -0.39
C SER A 120 1.58 -2.25 0.43
N MET A 121 1.80 -2.42 1.74
CA MET A 121 2.18 -1.31 2.63
C MET A 121 3.59 -0.76 2.36
N ARG A 122 4.36 -1.34 1.44
CA ARG A 122 5.60 -0.73 0.89
C ARG A 122 5.30 0.22 -0.30
N GLY A 123 4.03 0.41 -0.67
CA GLY A 123 3.68 1.18 -1.87
C GLY A 123 4.07 0.48 -3.16
N GLU A 124 4.33 -0.82 -3.14
CA GLU A 124 4.70 -1.59 -4.32
C GLU A 124 3.49 -2.34 -4.87
N TRP A 125 3.25 -2.23 -6.17
CA TRP A 125 2.16 -2.87 -6.89
C TRP A 125 2.63 -4.24 -7.42
N HIS A 126 1.82 -5.29 -7.26
CA HIS A 126 2.30 -6.65 -7.52
C HIS A 126 1.25 -7.59 -8.04
N HIS A 127 1.68 -8.64 -8.71
CA HIS A 127 0.84 -9.80 -8.99
C HIS A 127 1.43 -11.03 -8.31
N ARG A 128 0.56 -11.93 -7.83
CA ARG A 128 1.04 -13.20 -7.29
C ARG A 128 1.46 -14.17 -8.41
N LYS A 129 2.67 -14.74 -8.27
CA LYS A 129 3.17 -15.79 -9.17
C LYS A 129 2.29 -17.04 -9.01
N GLY A 130 1.57 -17.42 -10.06
CA GLY A 130 0.63 -18.55 -10.02
C GLY A 130 -0.73 -18.27 -9.36
N GLY A 131 -0.94 -17.06 -8.81
CA GLY A 131 -2.21 -16.63 -8.25
C GLY A 131 -3.23 -16.21 -9.32
N LYS A 132 -4.52 -16.23 -8.93
CA LYS A 132 -5.57 -15.59 -9.72
C LYS A 132 -5.52 -14.09 -9.54
N MET A 133 -5.54 -13.38 -10.66
CA MET A 133 -5.80 -11.95 -10.70
C MET A 133 -7.28 -11.77 -11.03
N ILE A 134 -7.97 -10.92 -10.29
CA ILE A 134 -9.40 -10.66 -10.47
C ILE A 134 -9.56 -9.18 -10.80
N LEU A 135 -10.13 -8.89 -11.96
CA LEU A 135 -10.43 -7.53 -12.38
C LEU A 135 -11.59 -6.97 -11.55
N ILE A 136 -11.36 -5.84 -10.89
CA ILE A 136 -12.39 -5.16 -10.09
C ILE A 136 -12.70 -3.74 -10.59
N GLY A 137 -11.87 -3.17 -11.47
CA GLY A 137 -12.12 -1.87 -12.06
C GLY A 137 -10.96 -1.34 -12.90
N GLY A 138 -10.91 -0.03 -13.07
CA GLY A 138 -9.76 0.69 -13.61
C GLY A 138 -9.22 1.67 -12.56
N HIS A 139 -7.98 2.08 -12.72
CA HIS A 139 -7.31 3.07 -11.89
C HIS A 139 -6.48 4.01 -12.75
N ALA A 140 -6.42 5.28 -12.36
CA ALA A 140 -5.65 6.33 -13.02
C ALA A 140 -4.65 6.94 -12.03
N ILE A 141 -3.40 7.04 -12.45
CA ILE A 141 -2.25 7.49 -11.65
C ILE A 141 -1.26 8.22 -12.55
N ASP A 142 -0.32 8.95 -11.97
CA ASP A 142 0.70 9.66 -12.73
C ASP A 142 2.05 8.97 -12.62
N VAL A 143 2.68 8.70 -13.76
CA VAL A 143 4.06 8.24 -13.86
C VAL A 143 4.97 9.46 -13.78
N VAL A 144 5.84 9.46 -12.77
CA VAL A 144 6.76 10.57 -12.48
C VAL A 144 8.21 10.22 -12.80
N GLY A 145 8.50 8.93 -12.99
CA GLY A 145 9.85 8.44 -13.21
C GLY A 145 9.85 6.94 -13.45
N TYR A 146 11.05 6.38 -13.57
CA TYR A 146 11.27 4.95 -13.72
C TYR A 146 12.65 4.58 -13.17
N THR A 147 12.83 3.30 -12.90
CA THR A 147 14.10 2.72 -12.45
C THR A 147 14.25 1.34 -13.07
N ASP A 148 15.46 0.99 -13.48
CA ASP A 148 15.78 -0.35 -13.98
C ASP A 148 16.58 -1.18 -12.96
N THR A 149 16.85 -0.61 -11.78
CA THR A 149 17.72 -1.19 -10.75
C THR A 149 16.97 -1.63 -9.50
N TYR A 150 15.90 -0.93 -9.12
CA TYR A 150 15.09 -1.28 -7.96
C TYR A 150 14.50 -2.68 -8.08
N THR A 151 14.50 -3.41 -6.96
CA THR A 151 13.89 -4.73 -6.86
C THR A 151 12.84 -4.70 -5.77
N ASP A 152 11.60 -5.06 -6.12
CA ASP A 152 10.46 -5.10 -5.19
C ASP A 152 10.54 -6.31 -4.23
N GLU A 153 9.61 -6.38 -3.27
CA GLU A 153 9.57 -7.46 -2.28
C GLU A 153 9.23 -8.84 -2.87
N TRP A 154 8.81 -8.92 -4.13
CA TRP A 154 8.53 -10.16 -4.86
C TRP A 154 9.65 -10.56 -5.85
N GLY A 155 10.76 -9.83 -5.83
CA GLY A 155 11.95 -10.06 -6.64
C GLY A 155 11.83 -9.61 -8.10
N ASN A 156 10.85 -8.77 -8.44
CA ASN A 156 10.76 -8.15 -9.76
C ASN A 156 11.67 -6.93 -9.81
N LYS A 157 12.49 -6.87 -10.85
CA LYS A 157 13.46 -5.80 -11.05
C LYS A 157 12.98 -4.82 -12.11
N GLY A 158 13.11 -3.54 -11.81
CA GLY A 158 12.77 -2.44 -12.70
C GLY A 158 11.27 -2.19 -12.80
N GLY A 159 10.90 -0.93 -12.98
CA GLY A 159 9.52 -0.49 -12.98
C GLY A 159 9.36 1.02 -13.08
N LEU A 160 8.10 1.42 -13.08
CA LEU A 160 7.68 2.82 -13.06
C LEU A 160 7.55 3.31 -11.62
N ILE A 161 7.98 4.55 -11.39
CA ILE A 161 7.69 5.29 -10.16
C ILE A 161 6.45 6.14 -10.44
N VAL A 162 5.41 5.95 -9.65
CA VAL A 162 4.12 6.60 -9.85
C VAL A 162 3.74 7.40 -8.61
N ARG A 163 3.06 8.53 -8.80
CA ARG A 163 2.39 9.25 -7.71
C ARG A 163 0.93 8.80 -7.67
N ASN A 164 0.49 8.36 -6.50
CA ASN A 164 -0.86 7.86 -6.29
C ASN A 164 -1.65 8.84 -5.42
N SER A 165 -2.98 8.87 -5.57
CA SER A 165 -3.88 9.77 -4.84
C SER A 165 -4.40 9.18 -3.53
N TRP A 166 -3.66 8.21 -2.98
CA TRP A 166 -4.06 7.41 -1.83
C TRP A 166 -3.28 7.84 -0.61
N SER A 167 -4.02 8.20 0.44
CA SER A 167 -3.52 8.36 1.80
C SER A 167 -2.78 7.12 2.31
N ASP A 168 -1.68 7.38 3.02
CA ASP A 168 -0.95 6.36 3.76
C ASP A 168 -1.62 6.05 5.10
N GLY A 169 -1.36 4.87 5.64
CA GLY A 169 -1.86 4.45 6.94
C GLY A 169 -3.08 3.54 6.88
N LEU A 170 -3.89 3.59 7.95
CA LEU A 170 -5.04 2.70 8.15
C LEU A 170 -6.32 3.37 7.67
N GLU A 171 -6.50 3.37 6.35
CA GLU A 171 -7.72 3.86 5.71
C GLU A 171 -8.21 2.85 4.68
N THR A 172 -9.53 2.65 4.65
CA THR A 172 -10.16 1.69 3.74
C THR A 172 -10.41 2.34 2.37
N ALA A 173 -9.40 2.32 1.50
CA ALA A 173 -9.59 2.65 0.08
C ALA A 173 -9.40 1.40 -0.77
N HIS A 174 -10.32 1.20 -1.73
CA HIS A 174 -10.30 0.08 -2.66
C HIS A 174 -10.17 -1.30 -1.99
N GLY A 175 -10.64 -1.44 -0.74
CA GLY A 175 -10.61 -2.69 0.03
C GLY A 175 -9.27 -3.03 0.68
N SER A 176 -8.27 -2.13 0.64
CA SER A 176 -7.03 -2.31 1.39
C SER A 176 -7.22 -1.86 2.84
N SER A 177 -6.67 -2.63 3.77
CA SER A 177 -6.75 -2.34 5.22
C SER A 177 -5.61 -1.45 5.73
N GLY A 178 -4.54 -1.33 4.94
CA GLY A 178 -3.37 -0.52 5.24
C GLY A 178 -2.59 -0.18 3.98
N ARG A 179 -2.05 1.03 3.92
CA ARG A 179 -1.26 1.53 2.79
C ARG A 179 0.00 2.24 3.28
N GLY A 180 1.00 2.27 2.42
CA GLY A 180 2.22 3.03 2.63
C GLY A 180 2.78 3.49 1.30
N SER A 181 3.79 4.33 1.39
CA SER A 181 4.44 4.92 0.24
C SER A 181 5.87 5.27 0.59
N HIS A 182 6.62 5.66 -0.44
CA HIS A 182 8.01 6.10 -0.29
C HIS A 182 8.24 7.39 -1.06
N SER A 183 9.42 7.96 -0.87
CA SER A 183 9.95 8.98 -1.75
C SER A 183 10.33 8.40 -3.11
N ALA A 184 10.37 9.24 -4.14
CA ALA A 184 10.91 8.81 -5.43
C ALA A 184 12.40 8.41 -5.32
N ALA A 185 13.16 9.07 -4.45
CA ALA A 185 14.57 8.78 -4.20
C ALA A 185 14.79 7.37 -3.64
N TYR A 186 13.85 6.87 -2.83
CA TYR A 186 13.87 5.50 -2.32
C TYR A 186 13.91 4.46 -3.44
N TYR A 187 12.98 4.57 -4.40
CA TYR A 187 12.92 3.67 -5.55
C TYR A 187 14.09 3.86 -6.52
N MET A 188 14.84 4.96 -6.42
CA MET A 188 16.07 5.15 -7.18
C MET A 188 17.30 4.55 -6.49
N TYR A 189 17.18 4.03 -5.26
CA TYR A 189 18.29 3.68 -4.37
C TYR A 189 19.23 4.88 -4.07
N ASP A 190 18.70 6.10 -4.09
CA ASP A 190 19.46 7.31 -3.77
C ASP A 190 19.55 7.56 -2.25
N VAL A 191 18.68 6.91 -1.48
CA VAL A 191 18.61 6.99 -0.01
C VAL A 191 18.59 5.60 0.60
N SER A 192 19.14 5.46 1.81
CA SER A 192 19.03 4.22 2.58
C SER A 192 17.65 4.09 3.24
N ASP A 193 17.28 2.89 3.71
CA ASP A 193 16.05 2.71 4.50
C ASP A 193 16.02 3.61 5.76
N ALA A 194 17.19 3.87 6.36
CA ALA A 194 17.31 4.72 7.54
C ALA A 194 17.09 6.21 7.21
N ASP A 195 17.61 6.67 6.07
CA ASP A 195 17.39 8.04 5.60
C ASP A 195 15.95 8.24 5.12
N GLU A 196 15.39 7.24 4.43
CA GLU A 196 13.99 7.24 4.01
C GLU A 196 13.05 7.35 5.20
N ALA A 197 13.33 6.65 6.30
CA ALA A 197 12.52 6.75 7.52
C ALA A 197 12.49 8.17 8.11
N LEU A 198 13.45 9.05 7.77
CA LEU A 198 13.44 10.46 8.17
C LEU A 198 12.47 11.32 7.35
N VAL A 199 11.84 10.77 6.32
CA VAL A 199 10.88 11.48 5.45
C VAL A 199 9.57 10.69 5.35
N CYS A 200 9.66 9.39 5.05
CA CYS A 200 8.55 8.46 4.92
C CYS A 200 8.70 7.29 5.93
N PRO A 201 8.52 7.54 7.25
CA PRO A 201 8.68 6.52 8.29
C PRO A 201 7.68 5.36 8.21
N ASN A 202 6.57 5.50 7.48
CA ASN A 202 5.50 4.51 7.36
C ASN A 202 5.08 3.92 8.72
N PRO A 203 4.69 4.75 9.71
CA PRO A 203 4.55 4.33 11.10
C PRO A 203 3.47 3.25 11.33
N GLN A 204 2.51 3.13 10.41
CA GLN A 204 1.46 2.11 10.47
C GLN A 204 1.90 0.75 9.95
N SER A 205 3.01 0.65 9.23
CA SER A 205 3.50 -0.62 8.70
C SER A 205 4.16 -1.45 9.79
N PRO A 206 3.74 -2.71 10.03
CA PRO A 206 4.44 -3.62 10.93
C PRO A 206 5.95 -3.78 10.67
N ARG A 207 6.42 -3.46 9.46
CA ARG A 207 7.84 -3.50 9.11
C ARG A 207 8.64 -2.33 9.70
N SER A 208 8.00 -1.22 10.05
CA SER A 208 8.64 -0.03 10.61
C SER A 208 8.64 -0.01 12.13
N TRP A 209 8.05 -1.00 12.80
CA TRP A 209 7.95 -1.04 14.26
C TRP A 209 9.25 -1.56 14.91
N THR A 210 9.53 -1.04 16.11
CA THR A 210 10.69 -1.46 16.89
C THR A 210 10.41 -2.81 17.53
N ASN A 211 11.32 -3.76 17.28
CA ASN A 211 11.29 -5.07 17.92
C ASN A 211 12.09 -5.07 19.24
N CYS A 212 11.61 -5.81 20.23
CA CYS A 212 12.32 -6.05 21.48
C CYS A 212 12.06 -7.48 21.97
N LYS A 213 13.07 -8.13 22.56
CA LYS A 213 13.02 -9.58 22.85
C LYS A 213 12.23 -9.91 24.11
N ASN A 214 12.18 -8.99 25.05
CA ASN A 214 11.50 -9.16 26.33
C ASN A 214 11.06 -7.80 26.88
N LEU A 215 10.18 -7.83 27.89
CA LEU A 215 9.59 -6.62 28.44
C LEU A 215 10.61 -5.66 29.07
N GLU A 216 11.70 -6.17 29.62
CA GLU A 216 12.77 -5.34 30.19
C GLU A 216 13.44 -4.50 29.09
N GLU A 217 13.80 -5.14 27.97
CA GLU A 217 14.34 -4.45 26.79
C GLU A 217 13.33 -3.46 26.21
N CYS A 218 12.06 -3.86 26.04
CA CYS A 218 11.02 -2.98 25.50
C CYS A 218 10.81 -1.71 26.33
N ARG A 219 10.98 -1.79 27.66
CA ARG A 219 10.81 -0.66 28.57
C ARG A 219 12.09 0.11 28.83
N SER A 220 13.23 -0.36 28.33
CA SER A 220 14.51 0.25 28.61
C SER A 220 14.57 1.68 28.03
N PRO A 221 15.15 2.66 28.75
CA PRO A 221 15.32 4.01 28.22
C PRO A 221 16.13 4.03 26.91
N VAL A 222 17.08 3.08 26.76
CA VAL A 222 17.91 2.96 25.56
C VAL A 222 17.04 2.60 24.35
N THR A 223 16.19 1.59 24.46
CA THR A 223 15.28 1.17 23.38
C THR A 223 14.33 2.30 23.00
N LYS A 224 13.79 3.04 23.99
CA LYS A 224 12.92 4.20 23.73
C LYS A 224 13.61 5.29 22.92
N VAL A 225 14.85 5.62 23.27
CA VAL A 225 15.65 6.61 22.54
C VAL A 225 15.99 6.11 21.14
N GLN A 226 16.38 4.84 20.99
CA GLN A 226 16.68 4.25 19.68
C GLN A 226 15.47 4.25 18.76
N ALA A 227 14.30 3.84 19.26
CA ALA A 227 13.04 3.85 18.53
C ALA A 227 12.67 5.27 18.05
N LEU A 228 12.79 6.25 18.94
CA LEU A 228 12.54 7.66 18.61
C LEU A 228 13.49 8.17 17.51
N MET A 229 14.80 7.90 17.63
CA MET A 229 15.80 8.33 16.64
C MET A 229 15.61 7.65 15.28
N ALA A 230 15.17 6.39 15.28
CA ALA A 230 14.85 5.64 14.07
C ALA A 230 13.46 5.97 13.50
N ARG A 231 12.69 6.87 14.15
CA ARG A 231 11.29 7.19 13.84
C ARG A 231 10.41 5.95 13.73
N SER A 232 10.72 4.96 14.57
CA SER A 232 10.11 3.64 14.59
C SER A 232 9.18 3.52 15.80
N PRO A 233 7.88 3.26 15.62
CA PRO A 233 6.97 3.08 16.74
C PRO A 233 7.35 1.89 17.62
N LEU A 234 7.33 2.08 18.94
CA LEU A 234 7.66 1.04 19.92
C LEU A 234 6.43 0.47 20.63
N GLU A 235 5.54 1.35 21.07
CA GLU A 235 4.32 0.97 21.81
C GLU A 235 3.15 0.86 20.84
N LEU A 236 2.50 -0.30 20.83
CA LEU A 236 1.38 -0.62 19.95
C LEU A 236 0.11 -0.81 20.78
N ILE A 237 -1.04 -0.39 20.26
CA ILE A 237 -2.35 -0.68 20.83
C ILE A 237 -3.09 -1.68 19.96
N CYS A 238 -3.74 -2.65 20.61
CA CYS A 238 -4.62 -3.58 19.93
C CYS A 238 -5.95 -2.89 19.58
N ILE A 239 -6.24 -2.79 18.29
CA ILE A 239 -7.53 -2.32 17.76
C ILE A 239 -8.40 -3.49 17.28
N ASP A 240 -7.78 -4.60 16.83
CA ASP A 240 -8.43 -5.83 16.34
C ASP A 240 -9.65 -5.49 15.45
N ASN A 241 -9.38 -4.69 14.41
CA ASN A 241 -10.34 -4.15 13.45
C ASN A 241 -10.20 -4.79 12.05
N SER A 242 -9.43 -5.87 11.93
CA SER A 242 -9.30 -6.59 10.67
C SER A 242 -10.64 -7.14 10.17
N ALA A 243 -10.81 -7.14 8.85
CA ALA A 243 -11.97 -7.72 8.20
C ALA A 243 -11.92 -9.26 8.14
N VAL A 244 -10.74 -9.87 8.30
CA VAL A 244 -10.55 -11.33 8.09
C VAL A 244 -10.08 -12.08 9.32
N VAL A 245 -9.52 -11.39 10.31
CA VAL A 245 -9.03 -12.00 11.54
C VAL A 245 -9.64 -11.33 12.75
N PHE A 246 -9.94 -12.14 13.76
CA PHE A 246 -10.64 -11.70 14.96
C PHE A 246 -9.96 -12.25 16.20
N HIS A 247 -10.13 -11.56 17.33
CA HIS A 247 -9.71 -12.04 18.65
C HIS A 247 -8.22 -12.38 18.71
N VAL A 248 -7.39 -11.66 17.96
CA VAL A 248 -5.93 -11.85 17.99
C VAL A 248 -5.34 -11.34 19.30
N CYS A 249 -5.88 -10.22 19.80
CA CYS A 249 -5.42 -9.54 21.00
C CYS A 249 -6.58 -8.98 21.82
N GLN A 250 -6.28 -8.54 23.05
CA GLN A 250 -7.24 -7.83 23.89
C GLN A 250 -7.31 -6.36 23.46
N LYS A 251 -8.47 -5.93 22.96
CA LYS A 251 -8.69 -4.54 22.49
C LYS A 251 -8.34 -3.52 23.57
N ASN A 252 -7.77 -2.39 23.12
CA ASN A 252 -7.33 -1.27 23.95
C ASN A 252 -6.23 -1.59 24.97
N GLN A 253 -5.54 -2.72 24.81
CA GLN A 253 -4.33 -3.02 25.58
C GLN A 253 -3.08 -2.69 24.78
N THR A 254 -2.01 -2.35 25.50
CA THR A 254 -0.70 -2.03 24.90
C THR A 254 0.16 -3.28 24.75
N TYR A 255 0.87 -3.36 23.64
CA TYR A 255 1.77 -4.44 23.26
C TYR A 255 3.08 -3.87 22.71
N TYR A 256 4.10 -4.71 22.70
CA TYR A 256 5.35 -4.48 22.00
C TYR A 256 5.57 -5.57 20.96
N MET A 257 6.13 -5.23 19.80
CA MET A 257 6.47 -6.23 18.80
C MET A 257 7.72 -6.99 19.24
N ALA A 258 7.65 -8.31 19.22
CA ALA A 258 8.79 -9.18 19.52
C ALA A 258 9.53 -9.60 18.25
N ASN A 259 8.78 -10.01 17.23
CA ASN A 259 9.31 -10.37 15.92
C ASN A 259 8.25 -10.26 14.82
N LEU A 260 8.74 -10.22 13.59
CA LEU A 260 7.98 -10.42 12.36
C LEU A 260 8.68 -11.51 11.56
N THR A 261 7.97 -12.57 11.22
CA THR A 261 8.54 -13.73 10.53
C THR A 261 7.73 -14.07 9.31
N GLU A 262 8.38 -14.21 8.16
CA GLU A 262 7.75 -14.70 6.94
C GLU A 262 7.28 -16.14 7.15
N TRP A 263 6.05 -16.43 6.72
CA TRP A 263 5.40 -17.73 6.90
C TRP A 263 5.34 -18.53 5.59
N ASP A 264 5.07 -17.86 4.47
CA ASP A 264 5.14 -18.44 3.12
C ASP A 264 5.87 -17.51 2.15
N SER A 265 6.14 -18.01 0.94
CA SER A 265 6.76 -17.25 -0.14
C SER A 265 5.82 -16.29 -0.87
N ASP A 266 4.58 -16.15 -0.39
CA ASP A 266 3.53 -15.38 -1.03
C ASP A 266 3.16 -14.10 -0.26
N GLY A 267 3.84 -13.84 0.85
CA GLY A 267 3.75 -12.60 1.61
C GLY A 267 2.94 -12.69 2.89
N LEU A 268 2.62 -13.89 3.38
CA LEU A 268 2.06 -14.06 4.73
C LEU A 268 3.17 -14.00 5.79
N PHE A 269 2.87 -13.33 6.90
CA PHE A 269 3.76 -13.12 8.03
C PHE A 269 3.08 -13.51 9.35
N VAL A 270 3.88 -13.96 10.31
CA VAL A 270 3.51 -14.14 11.71
C VAL A 270 4.22 -13.06 12.52
N GLY A 271 3.44 -12.16 13.12
CA GLY A 271 3.93 -11.20 14.10
C GLY A 271 3.67 -11.70 15.52
N CYS A 272 4.69 -11.70 16.38
CA CYS A 272 4.52 -11.99 17.80
C CYS A 272 4.70 -10.74 18.65
N PHE A 273 3.98 -10.70 19.77
CA PHE A 273 3.79 -9.53 20.60
C PHE A 273 3.90 -9.88 22.08
N ILE A 274 4.47 -8.96 22.85
CA ILE A 274 4.56 -9.03 24.30
C ILE A 274 3.52 -8.07 24.88
N HIS A 275 2.63 -8.56 25.72
CA HIS A 275 1.67 -7.71 26.41
C HIS A 275 2.41 -6.76 27.37
N SER A 276 2.00 -5.50 27.45
CA SER A 276 2.71 -4.49 28.23
C SER A 276 2.80 -4.84 29.72
N SER A 277 1.85 -5.58 30.29
CA SER A 277 1.92 -6.04 31.69
C SER A 277 2.98 -7.12 31.92
N GLY A 278 3.49 -7.77 30.88
CA GLY A 278 4.43 -8.89 30.96
C GLY A 278 3.80 -10.24 31.30
N ASN A 279 2.48 -10.28 31.43
CA ASN A 279 1.79 -11.49 31.89
C ASN A 279 1.71 -12.58 30.82
N TYR A 280 1.82 -12.24 29.53
CA TYR A 280 1.79 -13.19 28.42
C TYR A 280 2.36 -12.59 27.13
N SER A 281 2.74 -13.48 26.22
CA SER A 281 3.05 -13.17 24.81
C SER A 281 2.04 -13.89 23.91
N LEU A 282 1.80 -13.33 22.73
CA LEU A 282 0.93 -13.93 21.72
C LEU A 282 1.59 -13.84 20.34
N CYS A 283 1.15 -14.68 19.40
CA CYS A 283 1.45 -14.52 17.99
C CYS A 283 0.15 -14.42 17.22
N ALA A 284 0.08 -13.50 16.26
CA ALA A 284 -1.00 -13.45 15.29
C ALA A 284 -0.94 -14.69 14.40
N PRO A 285 -2.07 -15.15 13.85
CA PRO A 285 -2.02 -16.17 12.80
C PRO A 285 -1.34 -15.59 11.53
N PRO A 286 -0.99 -16.41 10.53
CA PRO A 286 -0.35 -15.93 9.30
C PRO A 286 -1.21 -14.90 8.55
N LEU A 287 -0.74 -13.68 8.39
CA LEU A 287 -1.50 -12.56 7.83
C LEU A 287 -0.64 -11.77 6.85
N LEU A 288 -1.28 -11.04 5.96
CA LEU A 288 -0.59 -9.99 5.23
C LEU A 288 -0.23 -8.84 6.18
N ILE A 289 0.76 -8.04 5.79
CA ILE A 289 1.24 -6.92 6.60
C ILE A 289 0.15 -5.87 6.82
N ASP A 290 -0.69 -5.59 5.82
CA ASP A 290 -1.84 -4.69 5.93
C ASP A 290 -2.88 -5.23 6.91
N ASP A 291 -3.22 -6.52 6.82
CA ASP A 291 -4.14 -7.16 7.76
C ASP A 291 -3.59 -7.11 9.20
N LEU A 292 -2.28 -7.30 9.39
CA LEU A 292 -1.64 -7.20 10.72
C LEU A 292 -1.70 -5.76 11.28
N ALA A 293 -1.51 -4.75 10.42
CA ALA A 293 -1.65 -3.34 10.78
C ALA A 293 -3.07 -2.97 11.20
N SER A 294 -4.08 -3.68 10.69
CA SER A 294 -5.48 -3.52 11.15
C SER A 294 -5.79 -4.20 12.49
N VAL A 295 -4.85 -4.98 13.04
CA VAL A 295 -4.96 -5.60 14.36
C VAL A 295 -4.24 -4.77 15.42
N PHE A 296 -3.02 -4.34 15.12
CA PHE A 296 -2.17 -3.51 15.99
C PHE A 296 -1.78 -2.24 15.28
N THR A 297 -1.80 -1.12 16.00
CA THR A 297 -1.39 0.19 15.50
C THR A 297 -0.57 0.92 16.55
N PRO A 298 0.34 1.85 16.19
CA PRO A 298 1.05 2.66 17.20
C PRO A 298 0.10 3.32 18.20
N VAL A 299 0.47 3.33 19.48
CA VAL A 299 -0.23 4.10 20.52
C VAL A 299 -0.21 5.59 20.17
N GLU A 300 0.93 6.07 19.70
CA GLU A 300 1.16 7.44 19.28
C GLU A 300 1.98 7.45 17.99
N ILE A 301 1.63 8.34 17.07
CA ILE A 301 2.37 8.57 15.83
C ILE A 301 3.06 9.93 15.95
N LEU A 302 4.35 9.92 16.24
CA LEU A 302 5.16 11.13 16.37
C LEU A 302 5.60 11.70 15.02
N HIS A 303 5.74 10.82 14.02
CA HIS A 303 6.23 11.16 12.69
C HIS A 303 5.35 10.51 11.64
N TYR A 304 4.66 11.35 10.86
CA TYR A 304 3.90 10.94 9.68
C TYR A 304 4.80 11.00 8.44
N ASN A 305 4.37 10.33 7.36
CA ASN A 305 4.96 10.52 6.05
C ASN A 305 4.79 11.98 5.62
N ASP A 306 5.86 12.59 5.11
CA ASP A 306 5.81 13.93 4.55
C ASP A 306 4.98 13.93 3.24
N PRO A 307 3.85 14.64 3.17
CA PRO A 307 2.96 14.59 2.00
C PRO A 307 3.59 15.17 0.72
N ASP A 308 4.62 16.00 0.84
CA ASP A 308 5.30 16.61 -0.32
C ASP A 308 6.38 15.70 -0.91
N LEU A 309 6.98 14.85 -0.07
CA LEU A 309 8.11 14.00 -0.43
C LEU A 309 7.76 12.51 -0.54
N CYS A 310 6.67 12.06 0.09
CA CYS A 310 6.16 10.70 0.03
C CYS A 310 5.02 10.57 -1.02
N GLN A 311 4.19 9.54 -0.90
CA GLN A 311 3.08 9.19 -1.82
C GLN A 311 3.51 8.66 -3.18
N PHE A 312 4.78 8.26 -3.33
CA PHE A 312 5.22 7.52 -4.49
C PHE A 312 5.04 6.01 -4.26
N ASN A 313 4.58 5.36 -5.30
CA ASN A 313 4.44 3.92 -5.40
C ASN A 313 5.33 3.41 -6.54
N PHE A 314 5.56 2.10 -6.54
CA PHE A 314 6.34 1.42 -7.56
C PHE A 314 5.51 0.38 -8.27
N ILE A 315 5.53 0.41 -9.61
CA ILE A 315 4.88 -0.61 -10.45
C ILE A 315 5.96 -1.33 -11.26
N PRO A 316 6.29 -2.59 -10.93
CA PRO A 316 7.24 -3.39 -11.67
C PRO A 316 6.79 -3.62 -13.11
N TYR A 317 7.73 -3.63 -14.06
CA TYR A 317 7.40 -3.93 -15.46
C TYR A 317 6.72 -5.30 -15.59
N ALA A 318 7.16 -6.29 -14.83
CA ALA A 318 6.57 -7.63 -14.80
C ALA A 318 5.08 -7.61 -14.40
N THR A 319 4.69 -6.74 -13.45
CA THR A 319 3.29 -6.59 -13.05
C THR A 319 2.47 -5.90 -14.13
N MET A 320 3.01 -4.83 -14.75
CA MET A 320 2.35 -4.19 -15.89
C MET A 320 2.13 -5.16 -17.05
N GLU A 321 3.14 -5.95 -17.41
CA GLU A 321 3.07 -6.95 -18.47
C GLU A 321 2.06 -8.06 -18.15
N ALA A 322 2.04 -8.54 -16.90
CA ALA A 322 1.08 -9.55 -16.47
C ALA A 322 -0.36 -9.05 -16.61
N ILE A 323 -0.63 -7.81 -16.20
CA ILE A 323 -1.95 -7.18 -16.31
C ILE A 323 -2.31 -6.95 -17.78
N ARG A 324 -1.41 -6.35 -18.57
CA ARG A 324 -1.60 -6.10 -20.00
C ARG A 324 -1.92 -7.39 -20.75
N THR A 325 -1.21 -8.47 -20.47
CA THR A 325 -1.37 -9.76 -21.14
C THR A 325 -2.71 -10.42 -20.80
N ARG A 326 -3.20 -10.28 -19.57
CA ARG A 326 -4.44 -10.94 -19.13
C ARG A 326 -5.70 -10.13 -19.37
N PHE A 327 -5.63 -8.80 -19.26
CA PHE A 327 -6.81 -7.93 -19.27
C PHE A 327 -6.76 -6.85 -20.34
N GLY A 328 -5.61 -6.62 -20.96
CA GLY A 328 -5.39 -5.46 -21.84
C GLY A 328 -5.39 -4.13 -21.05
N SER A 329 -5.59 -3.03 -21.78
CA SER A 329 -5.96 -1.72 -21.22
C SER A 329 -4.98 -1.04 -20.25
N VAL A 330 -3.69 -1.40 -20.32
CA VAL A 330 -2.62 -0.57 -19.73
C VAL A 330 -2.25 0.49 -20.76
N VAL A 331 -2.58 1.75 -20.49
CA VAL A 331 -2.46 2.86 -21.44
C VAL A 331 -1.95 4.09 -20.72
N ALA A 332 -0.85 4.66 -21.20
CA ALA A 332 -0.38 5.96 -20.75
C ALA A 332 -0.67 7.05 -21.79
N ALA A 333 -0.88 8.27 -21.33
CA ALA A 333 -1.18 9.43 -22.16
C ALA A 333 -0.38 10.65 -21.70
N ASP A 334 0.19 11.37 -22.68
CA ASP A 334 0.79 12.69 -22.50
C ASP A 334 0.01 13.72 -23.32
N PHE A 335 -0.26 14.88 -22.73
CA PHE A 335 -1.07 15.93 -23.34
C PHE A 335 -0.17 17.13 -23.69
N GLU A 336 -0.05 17.47 -24.96
CA GLU A 336 0.63 18.71 -25.38
C GLU A 336 -0.32 19.89 -25.19
N ILE A 337 0.19 20.94 -24.53
CA ILE A 337 -0.58 22.15 -24.22
C ILE A 337 0.17 23.39 -24.72
N GLU A 338 -0.57 24.36 -25.27
CA GLU A 338 -0.08 25.69 -25.68
C GLU A 338 -0.80 26.82 -24.97
#